data_AF-A0A137QKK1-F1
#
_entry.id   AF-A0A137QKK1-F1
#
_cell.length_a   1.000
_cell.length_b   1.000
_cell.length_c   1.000
_cell.angle_alpha   90.00
_cell.angle_beta   90.00
_cell.angle_gamma   90.00
#
_symmetry.space_group_name_H-M   'P 1'
#
loop_
_entity.id
_entity.type
_entity.pdbx_description
1 polymer ?
#
loop_
_entity_poly.entity_id
_entity_poly.type
_entity_poly.pdbx_seq_one_letter_code
_entity_poly.pdbx_strand_id
1 'polypeptide(L)'
;MLARSAPHLDEWMTRGIVGSLKIPMAWVDEAKAQYAFSNGDFFTAYELFLAAGLYNAAHNIAVLELAPDAILARDLDLVKELFEVFDSEARHDKIEGWFVRGKVLLDYVHILTRLPKLQDQIEDEVEDGRPAVTDAVVAQEIDDLTRRVPRIIGILPDVFYRSWTSDRRHVAATEEMVKNLLAIIEKTKPIALAQIQHPTLTVVDGATKVGLVSSVGLARFIKSIEI
;
A
#
# COMPACT_ATOMS: atom_id res chain seq x y z
N MET A 1 22.10 1.03 26.83
CA MET A 1 21.73 0.70 28.23
C MET A 1 20.20 0.66 28.40
N LEU A 2 19.45 1.68 28.00
CA LEU A 2 17.97 1.71 28.10
C LEU A 2 17.27 0.59 27.30
N ALA A 3 17.72 0.30 26.07
CA ALA A 3 17.16 -0.80 25.27
C ALA A 3 17.25 -2.17 25.95
N ARG A 4 18.28 -2.42 26.77
CA ARG A 4 18.43 -3.69 27.51
C ARG A 4 17.51 -3.78 28.73
N SER A 5 17.08 -2.63 29.28
CA SER A 5 16.15 -2.56 30.41
C SER A 5 14.70 -2.34 29.97
N ALA A 6 14.43 -2.27 28.67
CA ALA A 6 13.10 -2.07 28.09
C ALA A 6 11.98 -2.95 28.69
N PRO A 7 12.14 -4.27 28.94
CA PRO A 7 11.08 -5.08 29.56
C PRO A 7 10.68 -4.62 30.95
N HIS A 8 11.53 -3.87 31.63
CA HIS A 8 11.28 -3.37 32.98
C HIS A 8 10.75 -1.93 32.98
N LEU A 9 10.60 -1.27 31.83
CA LEU A 9 10.16 0.14 31.75
C LEU A 9 8.63 0.27 31.88
N ASP A 10 8.11 -0.04 33.06
CA ASP A 10 6.71 0.18 33.40
C ASP A 10 6.36 1.69 33.50
N GLU A 11 5.08 2.00 33.69
CA GLU A 11 4.60 3.38 33.76
C GLU A 11 5.24 4.15 34.93
N TRP A 12 5.49 3.46 36.05
CA TRP A 12 6.21 4.05 37.19
C TRP A 12 7.63 4.43 36.79
N MET A 13 8.40 3.52 36.18
CA MET A 13 9.81 3.75 35.83
C MET A 13 9.93 4.80 34.74
N THR A 14 9.01 4.78 33.79
CA THR A 14 8.94 5.80 32.73
C THR A 14 8.79 7.21 33.33
N ARG A 15 7.89 7.39 34.31
CA ARG A 15 7.71 8.68 35.01
C ARG A 15 8.97 9.08 35.78
N GLY A 16 9.62 8.15 36.48
CA GLY A 16 10.85 8.44 37.22
C GLY A 16 12.02 8.83 36.30
N ILE A 17 12.17 8.14 35.17
CA ILE A 17 13.25 8.36 34.21
C ILE A 17 13.06 9.69 33.44
N VAL A 18 11.87 9.96 32.95
CA VAL A 18 11.57 11.21 32.23
C VAL A 18 11.52 12.39 33.19
N GLY A 19 10.92 12.19 34.37
CA GLY A 19 10.73 13.24 35.37
C GLY A 19 12.01 13.60 36.13
N SER A 20 12.60 12.62 36.82
CA SER A 20 13.71 12.85 37.76
C SER A 20 15.07 12.82 37.07
N LEU A 21 15.30 11.85 36.17
CA LEU A 21 16.56 11.72 35.42
C LEU A 21 16.60 12.58 34.14
N LYS A 22 15.47 13.22 33.77
CA LYS A 22 15.34 14.10 32.61
C LYS A 22 15.74 13.44 31.29
N ILE A 23 15.57 12.13 31.17
CA ILE A 23 15.79 11.42 29.91
C ILE A 23 14.62 11.74 28.96
N PRO A 24 14.88 12.08 27.68
CA PRO A 24 13.83 12.35 26.72
C PRO A 24 12.88 11.15 26.54
N MET A 25 11.57 11.41 26.50
CA MET A 25 10.55 10.37 26.28
C MET A 25 10.80 9.60 24.98
N ALA A 26 11.22 10.30 23.91
CA ALA A 26 11.56 9.67 22.64
C ALA A 26 12.61 8.54 22.75
N TRP A 27 13.58 8.65 23.67
CA TRP A 27 14.58 7.60 23.88
C TRP A 27 14.03 6.41 24.67
N VAL A 28 13.05 6.66 25.54
CA VAL A 28 12.32 5.60 26.25
C VAL A 28 11.45 4.84 25.26
N ASP A 29 10.72 5.55 24.40
CA ASP A 29 9.87 4.96 23.37
C ASP A 29 10.69 4.19 22.34
N GLU A 30 11.83 4.72 21.90
CA GLU A 30 12.77 3.99 21.03
C GLU A 30 13.25 2.68 21.68
N ALA A 31 13.63 2.72 22.96
CA ALA A 31 14.07 1.53 23.68
C ALA A 31 12.96 0.46 23.79
N LYS A 32 11.72 0.89 24.06
CA LYS A 32 10.56 0.00 24.09
C LYS A 32 10.23 -0.54 22.70
N ALA A 33 10.34 0.29 21.66
CA ALA A 33 10.10 -0.09 20.27
C ALA A 33 11.07 -1.18 19.80
N GLN A 34 12.36 -1.02 20.11
CA GLN A 34 13.39 -2.03 19.80
C GLN A 34 13.10 -3.37 20.50
N TYR A 35 12.62 -3.33 21.74
CA TYR A 35 12.24 -4.54 22.48
C TYR A 35 11.00 -5.22 21.88
N ALA A 36 9.94 -4.47 21.60
CA ALA A 36 8.74 -4.97 20.93
C ALA A 36 9.08 -5.61 19.58
N PHE A 37 9.92 -4.95 18.79
CA PHE A 37 10.42 -5.46 17.51
C PHE A 37 11.16 -6.80 17.69
N SER A 38 12.05 -6.90 18.69
CA SER A 38 12.79 -8.14 18.95
C SER A 38 11.91 -9.31 19.42
N ASN A 39 10.75 -9.01 20.01
CA ASN A 39 9.77 -10.02 20.43
C ASN A 39 8.77 -10.40 19.32
N GLY A 40 8.85 -9.77 18.14
CA GLY A 40 7.91 -9.98 17.05
C GLY A 40 6.59 -9.21 17.17
N ASP A 41 6.48 -8.28 18.12
CA ASP A 41 5.32 -7.39 18.23
C ASP A 41 5.53 -6.14 17.36
N PHE A 42 5.33 -6.32 16.05
CA PHE A 42 5.62 -5.31 15.04
C PHE A 42 4.67 -4.11 15.10
N PHE A 43 3.41 -4.31 15.48
CA PHE A 43 2.43 -3.23 15.57
C PHE A 43 2.76 -2.28 16.73
N THR A 44 3.00 -2.83 17.92
CA THR A 44 3.43 -2.04 19.08
C THR A 44 4.76 -1.35 18.80
N ALA A 45 5.71 -2.03 18.14
CA ALA A 45 6.97 -1.43 17.74
C ALA A 45 6.77 -0.23 16.80
N TYR A 46 5.89 -0.37 15.80
CA TYR A 46 5.54 0.69 14.86
C TYR A 46 4.99 1.94 15.59
N GLU A 47 4.02 1.76 16.48
CA GLU A 47 3.43 2.88 17.25
C GLU A 47 4.47 3.59 18.13
N LEU A 48 5.34 2.83 18.79
CA LEU A 48 6.41 3.38 19.62
C LEU A 48 7.49 4.11 18.81
N PHE A 49 7.83 3.62 17.61
CA PHE A 49 8.74 4.34 16.72
C PHE A 49 8.14 5.65 16.20
N LEU A 50 6.83 5.69 15.94
CA LEU A 50 6.13 6.93 15.62
C LEU A 50 6.17 7.92 16.79
N ALA A 51 5.88 7.45 18.01
CA ALA A 51 5.94 8.27 19.22
C ALA A 51 7.35 8.83 19.48
N ALA A 52 8.38 8.04 19.18
CA ALA A 52 9.78 8.46 19.25
C ALA A 52 10.20 9.43 18.13
N GLY A 53 9.36 9.67 17.11
CA GLY A 53 9.68 10.50 15.95
C GLY A 53 10.64 9.85 14.95
N LEU A 54 10.83 8.53 15.05
CA LEU A 54 11.72 7.73 14.20
C LEU A 54 10.95 7.20 12.98
N TYR A 55 10.55 8.10 12.10
CA TYR A 55 9.66 7.79 10.96
C TYR A 55 10.24 6.76 9.98
N ASN A 56 11.56 6.76 9.75
CA ASN A 56 12.20 5.75 8.89
C ASN A 56 12.07 4.33 9.45
N ALA A 57 12.23 4.16 10.77
CA ALA A 57 12.09 2.87 11.42
C ALA A 57 10.63 2.39 11.38
N ALA A 58 9.69 3.28 11.71
CA ALA A 58 8.26 3.00 11.63
C ALA A 58 7.83 2.64 10.20
N HIS A 59 8.23 3.43 9.20
CA HIS A 59 7.91 3.16 7.80
C HIS A 59 8.47 1.82 7.31
N ASN A 60 9.70 1.45 7.70
CA ASN A 60 10.27 0.16 7.33
C ASN A 60 9.47 -1.02 7.92
N ILE A 61 9.02 -0.91 9.18
CA ILE A 61 8.17 -1.94 9.80
C ILE A 61 6.81 -2.00 9.12
N ALA A 62 6.21 -0.84 8.82
CA ALA A 62 4.94 -0.78 8.12
C ALA A 62 5.02 -1.45 6.74
N VAL A 63 6.06 -1.19 5.95
CA VAL A 63 6.23 -1.78 4.62
C VAL A 63 6.58 -3.26 4.68
N LEU A 64 7.49 -3.67 5.56
CA LEU A 64 8.07 -5.03 5.52
C LEU A 64 7.33 -6.06 6.38
N GLU A 65 6.63 -5.63 7.42
CA GLU A 65 5.98 -6.56 8.35
C GLU A 65 4.46 -6.41 8.34
N LEU A 66 3.94 -5.18 8.43
CA LEU A 66 2.50 -4.95 8.63
C LEU A 66 1.70 -4.94 7.31
N ALA A 67 2.20 -4.27 6.28
CA ALA A 67 1.51 -4.14 4.99
C ALA A 67 1.28 -5.49 4.28
N PRO A 68 2.24 -6.43 4.21
CA PRO A 68 2.02 -7.72 3.55
C PRO A 68 0.90 -8.51 4.22
N ASP A 69 0.87 -8.53 5.56
CA ASP A 69 -0.15 -9.23 6.34
C ASP A 69 -1.53 -8.59 6.14
N ALA A 70 -1.62 -7.26 6.18
CA ALA A 70 -2.87 -6.51 5.95
C ALA A 70 -3.42 -6.72 4.53
N ILE A 71 -2.55 -6.71 3.51
CA ILE A 71 -2.93 -6.95 2.11
C ILE A 71 -3.46 -8.37 1.92
N LEU A 72 -2.79 -9.37 2.51
CA LEU A 72 -3.24 -10.77 2.46
C LEU A 72 -4.56 -10.97 3.21
N ALA A 73 -4.78 -10.25 4.31
CA ALA A 73 -6.04 -10.20 5.04
C ALA A 73 -7.15 -9.42 4.30
N ARG A 74 -6.80 -8.70 3.22
CA ARG A 74 -7.68 -7.82 2.44
C ARG A 74 -8.22 -6.63 3.24
N ASP A 75 -7.48 -6.22 4.27
CA ASP A 75 -7.82 -5.06 5.09
C ASP A 75 -7.18 -3.80 4.50
N LEU A 76 -7.90 -3.17 3.56
CA LEU A 76 -7.44 -1.95 2.90
C LEU A 76 -7.48 -0.73 3.84
N ASP A 77 -8.35 -0.74 4.84
CA ASP A 77 -8.48 0.33 5.81
C ASP A 77 -7.24 0.38 6.71
N LEU A 78 -6.79 -0.79 7.20
CA LEU A 78 -5.54 -0.88 7.95
C LEU A 78 -4.33 -0.43 7.12
N VAL A 79 -4.24 -0.84 5.85
CA VAL A 79 -3.15 -0.38 4.97
C VAL A 79 -3.20 1.14 4.83
N LYS A 80 -4.39 1.74 4.68
CA LYS A 80 -4.53 3.19 4.62
C LYS A 80 -4.04 3.84 5.92
N GLU A 81 -4.52 3.39 7.07
CA GLU A 81 -4.17 3.93 8.39
C GLU A 81 -2.66 3.89 8.64
N LEU A 82 -1.99 2.78 8.29
CA LEU A 82 -0.55 2.60 8.45
C LEU A 82 0.28 3.63 7.69
N PHE A 83 -0.19 4.08 6.52
CA PHE A 83 0.59 4.96 5.64
C PHE A 83 0.11 6.42 5.62
N GLU A 84 -1.16 6.70 5.93
CA GLU A 84 -1.72 8.06 5.94
C GLU A 84 -0.99 8.99 6.93
N VAL A 85 -0.48 8.43 8.04
CA VAL A 85 0.32 9.14 9.05
C VAL A 85 1.60 9.77 8.46
N PHE A 86 2.10 9.25 7.35
CA PHE A 86 3.32 9.71 6.69
C PHE A 86 3.08 10.68 5.51
N ASP A 87 1.85 10.78 4.99
CA ASP A 87 1.54 11.55 3.77
C ASP A 87 1.59 13.09 3.95
N SER A 88 1.96 13.57 5.15
CA SER A 88 2.21 14.99 5.39
C SER A 88 3.59 15.43 4.89
N GLU A 89 3.69 16.61 4.27
CA GLU A 89 4.94 17.18 3.71
C GLU A 89 6.12 17.14 4.68
N ALA A 90 5.89 17.48 5.94
CA ALA A 90 6.93 17.51 6.96
C ALA A 90 7.50 16.13 7.36
N ARG A 91 6.80 15.04 7.01
CA ARG A 91 7.14 13.66 7.40
C ARG A 91 7.65 12.85 6.23
N HIS A 92 7.02 12.91 5.06
CA HIS A 92 7.47 12.10 3.93
C HIS A 92 8.88 12.48 3.44
N ASP A 93 9.29 13.74 3.57
CA ASP A 93 10.65 14.19 3.20
C ASP A 93 11.74 13.59 4.10
N LYS A 94 11.36 13.16 5.30
CA LYS A 94 12.27 12.50 6.25
C LYS A 94 12.36 10.99 6.00
N ILE A 95 11.53 10.46 5.10
CA ILE A 95 11.40 9.02 4.87
C ILE A 95 12.14 8.63 3.60
N GLU A 96 13.11 7.72 3.73
CA GLU A 96 13.84 7.19 2.60
C GLU A 96 12.92 6.34 1.70
N GLY A 97 12.80 6.73 0.44
CA GLY A 97 12.05 5.96 -0.55
C GLY A 97 10.53 5.98 -0.38
N TRP A 98 9.96 6.99 0.31
CA TRP A 98 8.52 7.15 0.49
C TRP A 98 7.73 6.99 -0.81
N PHE A 99 8.12 7.71 -1.87
CA PHE A 99 7.42 7.72 -3.15
C PHE A 99 7.47 6.39 -3.91
N VAL A 100 8.45 5.53 -3.61
CA VAL A 100 8.62 4.23 -4.26
C VAL A 100 7.89 3.12 -3.48
N ARG A 101 7.65 3.32 -2.18
CA ARG A 101 7.12 2.30 -1.28
C ARG A 101 5.78 2.71 -0.69
N GLY A 102 5.79 3.51 0.38
CA GLY A 102 4.59 3.91 1.11
C GLY A 102 3.56 4.61 0.23
N LYS A 103 3.99 5.50 -0.69
CA LYS A 103 3.05 6.16 -1.60
C LYS A 103 2.39 5.21 -2.58
N VAL A 104 3.12 4.21 -3.08
CA VAL A 104 2.57 3.19 -3.98
C VAL A 104 1.50 2.35 -3.30
N LEU A 105 1.69 2.03 -2.01
CA LEU A 105 0.69 1.32 -1.20
C LEU A 105 -0.57 2.17 -0.96
N LEU A 106 -0.41 3.48 -0.69
CA LEU A 106 -1.55 4.41 -0.61
C LEU A 106 -2.27 4.57 -1.95
N ASP A 107 -1.52 4.71 -3.05
CA ASP A 107 -2.09 4.82 -4.40
C ASP A 107 -2.85 3.54 -4.77
N TYR A 108 -2.34 2.36 -4.39
CA TYR A 108 -3.02 1.08 -4.53
C TYR A 108 -4.38 1.09 -3.80
N VAL A 109 -4.38 1.43 -2.50
CA VAL A 109 -5.63 1.50 -1.71
C VAL A 109 -6.59 2.54 -2.29
N HIS A 110 -6.10 3.70 -2.70
CA HIS A 110 -6.91 4.74 -3.32
C HIS A 110 -7.60 4.24 -4.60
N ILE A 111 -6.88 3.54 -5.48
CA ILE A 111 -7.46 2.97 -6.70
C ILE A 111 -8.53 1.93 -6.37
N LEU A 112 -8.25 1.00 -5.46
CA LEU A 112 -9.21 -0.05 -5.10
C LEU A 112 -10.47 0.47 -4.41
N THR A 113 -10.39 1.58 -3.70
CA THR A 113 -11.53 2.17 -2.97
C THR A 113 -12.29 3.20 -3.79
N ARG A 114 -11.61 3.96 -4.66
CA ARG A 114 -12.22 5.04 -5.46
C ARG A 114 -12.87 4.52 -6.73
N LEU A 115 -12.23 3.58 -7.45
CA LEU A 115 -12.78 3.09 -8.73
C LEU A 115 -14.18 2.46 -8.59
N PRO A 116 -14.45 1.55 -7.64
CA PRO A 116 -15.79 1.00 -7.47
C PRO A 116 -16.83 2.08 -7.17
N LYS A 117 -16.50 3.03 -6.28
CA LYS A 117 -17.41 4.14 -5.94
C LYS A 117 -17.75 5.04 -7.14
N LEU A 118 -16.80 5.23 -8.05
CA LEU A 118 -17.03 5.97 -9.29
C LEU A 118 -17.90 5.18 -10.27
N GLN A 119 -17.78 3.84 -10.28
CA GLN A 119 -18.66 2.98 -11.10
C GLN A 119 -20.09 3.00 -10.58
N ASP A 120 -20.28 2.82 -9.28
CA ASP A 120 -21.61 2.85 -8.65
C ASP A 120 -22.29 4.20 -8.92
N GLN A 121 -21.54 5.31 -8.89
CA GLN A 121 -22.05 6.64 -9.25
C GLN A 121 -22.54 6.74 -10.70
N ILE A 122 -21.85 6.11 -11.65
CA ILE A 122 -22.31 6.07 -13.05
C ILE A 122 -23.59 5.24 -13.17
N GLU A 123 -23.65 4.08 -12.51
CA GLU A 123 -24.82 3.20 -12.54
C GLU A 123 -26.05 3.89 -11.93
N ASP A 124 -25.89 4.54 -10.76
CA ASP A 124 -26.95 5.29 -10.09
C ASP A 124 -27.43 6.51 -10.91
N GLU A 125 -26.50 7.24 -11.56
CA GLU A 125 -26.86 8.42 -12.38
C GLU A 125 -27.60 8.05 -13.67
N VAL A 126 -27.32 6.87 -14.24
CA VAL A 126 -28.04 6.31 -15.39
C VAL A 126 -29.49 5.94 -15.01
N GLU A 127 -29.72 5.44 -13.79
CA GLU A 127 -31.08 5.15 -13.30
C GLU A 127 -31.88 6.43 -12.99
N ASP A 128 -31.23 7.47 -12.45
CA ASP A 128 -31.87 8.73 -12.02
C ASP A 128 -32.04 9.79 -13.14
N GLY A 129 -31.49 9.58 -14.35
CA GLY A 129 -31.64 10.50 -15.49
C GLY A 129 -30.99 11.87 -15.30
N ARG A 130 -29.89 11.94 -14.54
CA ARG A 130 -29.14 13.16 -14.18
C ARG A 130 -28.23 13.66 -15.32
N PRO A 131 -27.76 14.93 -15.31
CA PRO A 131 -27.17 15.56 -16.49
C PRO A 131 -25.76 15.05 -16.85
N ALA A 132 -25.54 14.76 -18.14
CA ALA A 132 -24.32 14.23 -18.77
C ALA A 132 -22.97 14.96 -18.53
N VAL A 133 -22.95 16.06 -17.76
CA VAL A 133 -21.71 16.81 -17.43
C VAL A 133 -20.98 16.16 -16.26
N THR A 134 -21.69 15.50 -15.32
CA THR A 134 -21.08 14.71 -14.23
C THR A 134 -20.43 13.45 -14.78
N ASP A 135 -21.06 12.79 -15.75
CA ASP A 135 -20.53 11.63 -16.46
C ASP A 135 -19.14 11.89 -17.05
N ALA A 136 -18.93 13.04 -17.70
CA ALA A 136 -17.66 13.36 -18.34
C ALA A 136 -16.52 13.52 -17.32
N VAL A 137 -16.78 14.13 -16.17
CA VAL A 137 -15.79 14.33 -15.10
C VAL A 137 -15.47 12.99 -14.41
N VAL A 138 -16.50 12.20 -14.10
CA VAL A 138 -16.35 10.87 -13.49
C VAL A 138 -15.62 9.91 -14.44
N ALA A 139 -15.97 9.91 -15.73
CA ALA A 139 -15.30 9.11 -16.74
C ALA A 139 -13.83 9.51 -16.94
N GLN A 140 -13.51 10.80 -16.81
CA GLN A 140 -12.12 11.29 -16.84
C GLN A 140 -11.35 10.82 -15.61
N GLU A 141 -11.93 10.88 -14.40
CA GLU A 141 -11.29 10.40 -13.18
C GLU A 141 -11.01 8.88 -13.25
N ILE A 142 -11.96 8.10 -13.79
CA ILE A 142 -11.75 6.67 -14.05
C ILE A 142 -10.60 6.45 -15.03
N ASP A 143 -10.51 7.24 -16.11
CA ASP A 143 -9.42 7.11 -17.09
C ASP A 143 -8.05 7.40 -16.47
N ASP A 144 -7.97 8.47 -15.66
CA ASP A 144 -6.76 8.87 -14.96
C ASP A 144 -6.30 7.80 -13.96
N LEU A 145 -7.22 7.22 -13.19
CA LEU A 145 -6.92 6.12 -12.27
C LEU A 145 -6.48 4.87 -13.02
N THR A 146 -7.20 4.51 -14.09
CA THR A 146 -6.86 3.33 -14.91
C THR A 146 -5.49 3.46 -15.56
N ARG A 147 -5.11 4.66 -16.02
CA ARG A 147 -3.79 4.96 -16.60
C ARG A 147 -2.65 4.83 -15.59
N ARG A 148 -2.92 5.02 -14.29
CA ARG A 148 -1.90 4.87 -13.22
C ARG A 148 -1.61 3.42 -12.89
N VAL A 149 -2.55 2.50 -13.12
CA VAL A 149 -2.41 1.09 -12.72
C VAL A 149 -1.19 0.40 -13.35
N PRO A 150 -0.91 0.50 -14.67
CA PRO A 150 0.28 -0.12 -15.25
C PRO A 150 1.59 0.38 -14.65
N ARG A 151 1.64 1.66 -14.27
CA ARG A 151 2.82 2.26 -13.60
C ARG A 151 3.02 1.66 -12.21
N ILE A 152 1.94 1.48 -11.45
CA ILE A 152 1.99 0.85 -10.13
C ILE A 152 2.47 -0.59 -10.27
N ILE A 153 1.87 -1.39 -11.16
CA ILE A 153 2.27 -2.78 -11.41
C ILE A 153 3.77 -2.89 -11.72
N GLY A 154 4.34 -1.94 -12.45
CA GLY A 154 5.78 -1.93 -12.73
C GLY A 154 6.69 -1.62 -11.54
N ILE A 155 6.20 -0.92 -10.53
CA ILE A 155 6.96 -0.53 -9.33
C ILE A 155 6.74 -1.52 -8.18
N LEU A 156 5.63 -2.28 -8.18
CA LEU A 156 5.28 -3.23 -7.11
C LEU A 156 6.41 -4.20 -6.72
N PRO A 157 7.20 -4.79 -7.65
CA PRO A 157 8.33 -5.65 -7.28
C PRO A 157 9.38 -4.96 -6.40
N ASP A 158 9.54 -3.64 -6.55
CA ASP A 158 10.53 -2.84 -5.83
C ASP A 158 10.02 -2.33 -4.47
N VAL A 159 8.70 -2.42 -4.20
CA VAL A 159 8.09 -1.97 -2.94
C VAL A 159 8.69 -2.73 -1.73
N PHE A 160 8.93 -4.04 -1.89
CA PHE A 160 9.44 -4.92 -0.83
C PHE A 160 10.94 -5.28 -0.98
N TYR A 161 11.73 -4.54 -1.77
CA TYR A 161 13.09 -4.88 -2.27
C TYR A 161 14.10 -5.50 -1.27
N ARG A 162 14.01 -5.23 0.05
CA ARG A 162 14.93 -5.83 1.04
C ARG A 162 14.55 -7.25 1.49
N SER A 163 13.29 -7.64 1.33
CA SER A 163 12.76 -8.91 1.86
C SER A 163 11.91 -9.69 0.84
N TRP A 164 11.76 -9.16 -0.38
CA TRP A 164 10.95 -9.77 -1.45
C TRP A 164 11.37 -11.21 -1.81
N THR A 165 12.67 -11.53 -1.75
CA THR A 165 13.16 -12.90 -2.03
C THR A 165 13.25 -13.79 -0.79
N SER A 166 13.22 -13.20 0.41
CA SER A 166 13.45 -13.91 1.66
C SER A 166 12.14 -14.28 2.36
N ASP A 167 11.08 -13.49 2.18
CA ASP A 167 9.78 -13.71 2.79
C ASP A 167 8.72 -14.01 1.73
N ARG A 168 8.06 -15.16 1.88
CA ARG A 168 6.98 -15.62 0.99
C ARG A 168 5.75 -14.71 1.07
N ARG A 169 5.56 -14.00 2.20
CA ARG A 169 4.47 -13.04 2.38
C ARG A 169 4.57 -11.87 1.40
N HIS A 170 5.77 -11.38 1.12
CA HIS A 170 5.99 -10.30 0.16
C HIS A 170 5.63 -10.69 -1.26
N VAL A 171 5.99 -11.91 -1.67
CA VAL A 171 5.64 -12.44 -2.99
C VAL A 171 4.12 -12.57 -3.09
N ALA A 172 3.48 -13.22 -2.10
CA ALA A 172 2.05 -13.43 -2.09
C ALA A 172 1.25 -12.11 -2.05
N ALA A 173 1.68 -11.13 -1.25
CA ALA A 173 1.07 -9.81 -1.18
C ALA A 173 1.18 -9.08 -2.54
N THR A 174 2.36 -9.11 -3.17
CA THR A 174 2.56 -8.52 -4.51
C THR A 174 1.64 -9.17 -5.55
N GLU A 175 1.50 -10.49 -5.52
CA GLU A 175 0.63 -11.23 -6.43
C GLU A 175 -0.85 -10.87 -6.22
N GLU A 176 -1.32 -10.83 -4.96
CA GLU A 176 -2.70 -10.40 -4.66
C GLU A 176 -2.92 -8.93 -5.05
N MET A 177 -1.94 -8.04 -4.87
CA MET A 177 -2.05 -6.65 -5.33
C MET A 177 -2.21 -6.55 -6.84
N VAL A 178 -1.36 -7.24 -7.61
CA VAL A 178 -1.43 -7.26 -9.08
C VAL A 178 -2.76 -7.83 -9.54
N LYS A 179 -3.20 -8.94 -8.95
CA LYS A 179 -4.48 -9.59 -9.26
C LYS A 179 -5.67 -8.66 -8.98
N ASN A 180 -5.68 -7.98 -7.84
CA ASN A 180 -6.77 -7.04 -7.48
C ASN A 180 -6.82 -5.86 -8.45
N LEU A 181 -5.66 -5.28 -8.80
CA LEU A 181 -5.58 -4.18 -9.76
C LEU A 181 -6.09 -4.60 -11.14
N LEU A 182 -5.71 -5.79 -11.62
CA LEU A 182 -6.17 -6.31 -12.91
C LEU A 182 -7.67 -6.60 -12.90
N ALA A 183 -8.18 -7.21 -11.83
CA ALA A 183 -9.61 -7.49 -11.70
C ALA A 183 -10.45 -6.21 -11.73
N ILE A 184 -9.96 -5.11 -11.15
CA ILE A 184 -10.64 -3.81 -11.24
C ILE A 184 -10.53 -3.20 -12.64
N ILE A 185 -9.40 -3.32 -13.33
CA ILE A 185 -9.30 -2.85 -14.73
C ILE A 185 -10.26 -3.64 -15.63
N GLU A 186 -10.32 -4.97 -15.48
CA GLU A 186 -11.20 -5.83 -16.26
C GLU A 186 -12.68 -5.43 -16.11
N LYS A 187 -13.09 -5.03 -14.90
CA LYS A 187 -14.45 -4.53 -14.64
C LYS A 187 -14.71 -3.12 -15.17
N THR A 188 -13.70 -2.25 -15.22
CA THR A 188 -13.87 -0.83 -15.54
C THR A 188 -13.73 -0.54 -17.03
N LYS A 189 -12.61 -0.93 -17.65
CA LYS A 189 -12.34 -0.74 -19.08
C LYS A 189 -11.39 -1.84 -19.59
N PRO A 190 -11.88 -2.88 -20.29
CA PRO A 190 -11.02 -3.96 -20.79
C PRO A 190 -9.97 -3.48 -21.81
N ILE A 191 -10.20 -2.35 -22.48
CA ILE A 191 -9.31 -1.80 -23.52
C ILE A 191 -7.98 -1.29 -22.93
N ALA A 192 -7.96 -0.85 -21.66
CA ALA A 192 -6.74 -0.35 -21.01
C ALA A 192 -5.70 -1.46 -20.75
N LEU A 193 -6.13 -2.72 -20.69
CA LEU A 193 -5.25 -3.89 -20.54
C LEU A 193 -4.30 -4.06 -21.73
N ALA A 194 -4.67 -3.57 -22.92
CA ALA A 194 -3.85 -3.67 -24.12
C ALA A 194 -2.57 -2.80 -24.06
N GLN A 195 -2.49 -1.84 -23.14
CA GLN A 195 -1.32 -0.97 -22.94
C GLN A 195 -0.30 -1.55 -21.95
N ILE A 196 -0.64 -2.62 -21.21
CA ILE A 196 0.30 -3.28 -20.30
C ILE A 196 1.36 -4.01 -21.14
N GLN A 197 2.59 -3.50 -21.12
CA GLN A 197 3.70 -4.10 -21.86
C GLN A 197 4.15 -5.40 -21.20
N HIS A 198 4.45 -6.40 -22.03
CA HIS A 198 4.90 -7.75 -21.62
C HIS A 198 6.21 -7.84 -20.79
N PRO A 199 7.16 -6.87 -20.79
CA PRO A 199 8.41 -7.03 -20.03
C PRO A 199 8.22 -7.03 -18.50
N THR A 200 7.12 -6.48 -17.99
CA THR A 200 6.79 -6.41 -16.56
C THR A 200 6.26 -7.74 -16.00
N LEU A 201 6.04 -8.74 -16.86
CA LEU A 201 5.32 -9.98 -16.55
C LEU A 201 6.21 -11.19 -16.37
N THR A 202 7.53 -11.05 -16.44
CA THR A 202 8.45 -12.19 -16.30
C THR A 202 8.48 -12.75 -14.88
N VAL A 203 7.98 -12.01 -13.88
CA VAL A 203 8.16 -12.28 -12.44
C VAL A 203 6.95 -12.95 -11.76
N VAL A 204 5.75 -12.97 -12.36
CA VAL A 204 4.54 -13.54 -11.73
C VAL A 204 4.39 -15.04 -12.06
N ASP A 205 3.77 -15.85 -11.18
CA ASP A 205 3.56 -17.30 -11.40
C ASP A 205 2.69 -17.61 -12.65
N GLY A 206 2.77 -18.85 -13.13
CA GLY A 206 2.16 -19.33 -14.38
C GLY A 206 0.65 -19.13 -14.49
N ALA A 207 -0.11 -19.31 -13.40
CA ALA A 207 -1.57 -19.18 -13.42
C ALA A 207 -2.03 -17.72 -13.62
N THR A 208 -1.40 -16.78 -12.92
CA THR A 208 -1.61 -15.35 -13.08
C THR A 208 -1.10 -14.85 -14.43
N LYS A 209 0.00 -15.42 -14.95
CA LYS A 209 0.47 -15.17 -16.32
C LYS A 209 -0.57 -15.59 -17.35
N VAL A 210 -1.20 -16.76 -17.21
CA VAL A 210 -2.22 -17.23 -18.16
C VAL A 210 -3.48 -16.35 -18.13
N GLY A 211 -3.94 -15.95 -16.94
CA GLY A 211 -5.07 -15.03 -16.81
C GLY A 211 -4.78 -13.63 -17.40
N LEU A 212 -3.54 -13.16 -17.29
CA LEU A 212 -3.12 -11.87 -17.81
C LEU A 212 -2.88 -11.91 -19.32
N VAL A 213 -2.35 -13.04 -19.84
CA VAL A 213 -2.25 -13.28 -21.29
C VAL A 213 -3.63 -13.40 -21.92
N SER A 214 -4.59 -14.07 -21.25
CA SER A 214 -5.96 -14.17 -21.77
C SER A 214 -6.68 -12.82 -21.74
N SER A 215 -6.53 -12.03 -20.70
CA SER A 215 -7.14 -10.70 -20.60
C SER A 215 -6.51 -9.68 -21.55
N VAL A 216 -5.19 -9.71 -21.75
CA VAL A 216 -4.49 -8.95 -22.82
C VAL A 216 -4.93 -9.41 -24.21
N GLY A 217 -5.14 -10.71 -24.41
CA GLY A 217 -5.69 -11.26 -25.65
C GLY A 217 -7.10 -10.75 -25.96
N LEU A 218 -7.97 -10.75 -24.95
CA LEU A 218 -9.34 -10.26 -25.02
C LEU A 218 -9.37 -8.74 -25.30
N ALA A 219 -8.53 -7.97 -24.62
CA ALA A 219 -8.39 -6.53 -24.85
C ALA A 219 -7.94 -6.18 -26.28
N ARG A 220 -6.99 -6.95 -26.83
CA ARG A 220 -6.54 -6.79 -28.23
C ARG A 220 -7.63 -7.18 -29.23
N PHE A 221 -8.41 -8.20 -28.90
CA PHE A 221 -9.54 -8.63 -29.72
C PHE A 221 -10.65 -7.56 -29.76
N ILE A 222 -11.04 -7.00 -28.60
CA ILE A 222 -12.01 -5.90 -28.55
C ILE A 222 -11.52 -4.70 -29.38
N LYS A 223 -10.25 -4.30 -29.21
CA LYS A 223 -9.65 -3.22 -30.01
C LYS A 223 -9.65 -3.49 -31.52
N SER A 224 -9.59 -4.76 -31.94
CA SER A 224 -9.63 -5.13 -33.36
C SER A 224 -11.04 -5.11 -33.96
N ILE A 225 -12.09 -5.12 -33.13
CA ILE A 225 -13.49 -5.06 -33.56
C ILE A 225 -13.99 -3.61 -33.67
N GLU A 226 -13.37 -2.67 -32.96
CA GLU A 226 -13.70 -1.23 -33.02
C GLU A 226 -13.10 -0.50 -34.26
N ILE A 227 -12.46 -1.22 -35.20
CA ILE A 227 -11.90 -0.69 -36.46
C ILE A 227 -12.83 -1.02 -37.63
#